data_AF-A0A2S2NTP9-F1
#
_entry.id   AF-A0A2S2NTP9-F1
#
_cell.length_a   1.000
_cell.length_b   1.000
_cell.length_c   1.000
_cell.angle_alpha   90.00
_cell.angle_beta   90.00
_cell.angle_gamma   90.00
#
_symmetry.space_group_name_H-M   'P 1'
#
loop_
_entity.id
_entity.type
_entity.pdbx_description
1 polymer ?
#
loop_
_entity_poly.entity_id
_entity_poly.type
_entity_poly.pdbx_seq_one_letter_code
_entity_poly.pdbx_strand_id
1 'polypeptide(L)'
;MQYIHHFVQNLKCKCKVCNVQLKCGKSELEKHASSQKHKLNVRSISSSTTLSSFMTNKLNENPHLEAVKKAEIQLAAFFAEHNVAFNVADHLIPLLKDIFCDSKIAKDLEMHRKKLTNIIKNVIAPMETSEVIKIIKNQPFSILVDESTDITVNKFMCVLVRFVHPISGNVQTRLLELVCLNATDCSANNIFKQFEECLKTKDISISNIIGIASDGANVMVGEKNSFVSRLKSCIPNLILMKCICHSSALVASKACKMLPRSAEDLIRSVASYVSGSAKRSAQLVEIQEIFDGQRKKILKLADTRWLALHQCVVRMLDCWTSLQHFFLVAVQEDKLKSGQSILNDLNNTIIKCYFFS
;
A
#
# COMPACT_ATOMS: atom_id res chain seq x y z
N MET A 1 48.41 74.05 -0.44
CA MET A 1 49.02 72.84 -1.02
C MET A 1 49.36 71.89 0.12
N GLN A 2 48.78 70.68 0.06
CA GLN A 2 49.16 69.43 0.73
C GLN A 2 49.47 69.43 2.24
N TYR A 3 48.46 69.06 3.03
CA TYR A 3 48.65 68.25 4.23
C TYR A 3 48.35 66.78 3.88
N ILE A 4 49.36 65.92 4.01
CA ILE A 4 49.20 64.46 3.95
C ILE A 4 48.61 64.02 5.28
N HIS A 5 47.35 63.61 5.29
CA HIS A 5 46.76 62.88 6.42
C HIS A 5 46.53 61.42 6.02
N HIS A 6 47.24 60.55 6.74
CA HIS A 6 47.05 59.12 6.85
C HIS A 6 45.56 58.73 7.00
N PHE A 7 45.06 57.89 6.09
CA PHE A 7 43.94 56.98 6.36
C PHE A 7 44.33 55.58 5.91
N VAL A 8 45.06 54.86 6.78
CA VAL A 8 45.27 53.41 6.63
C VAL A 8 44.03 52.73 7.18
N GLN A 9 43.12 52.32 6.29
CA GLN A 9 42.00 51.47 6.68
C GLN A 9 42.52 50.06 7.02
N ASN A 10 42.23 49.59 8.23
CA ASN A 10 42.54 48.26 8.75
C ASN A 10 41.78 47.17 7.97
N LEU A 11 42.25 46.83 6.77
CA LEU A 11 41.72 45.71 6.00
C LEU A 11 42.09 44.40 6.70
N LYS A 12 41.08 43.61 7.09
CA LYS A 12 41.24 42.25 7.62
C LYS A 12 40.84 41.24 6.54
N CYS A 13 41.65 40.21 6.34
CA CYS A 13 41.37 39.09 5.45
C CYS A 13 41.16 37.81 6.28
N LYS A 14 40.53 36.80 5.70
CA LYS A 14 40.27 35.52 6.36
C LYS A 14 40.87 34.39 5.55
N CYS A 15 41.68 33.55 6.19
CA CYS A 15 42.19 32.35 5.57
C CYS A 15 41.07 31.28 5.54
N LYS A 16 40.66 30.85 4.34
CA LYS A 16 39.63 29.80 4.18
C LYS A 16 40.05 28.44 4.74
N VAL A 17 41.34 28.13 4.67
CA VAL A 17 41.92 26.84 5.10
C VAL A 17 42.07 26.75 6.61
N CYS A 18 42.49 27.84 7.26
CA CYS A 18 42.74 27.86 8.70
C CYS A 18 41.61 28.51 9.52
N ASN A 19 40.60 29.08 8.84
CA ASN A 19 39.47 29.80 9.43
C ASN A 19 39.87 30.97 10.37
N VAL A 20 41.04 31.57 10.19
CA VAL A 20 41.56 32.68 11.02
C VAL A 20 41.51 34.03 10.29
N GLN A 21 41.26 35.11 11.02
CA GLN A 21 41.37 36.48 10.53
C GLN A 21 42.81 37.00 10.66
N LEU A 22 43.29 37.67 9.61
CA LEU A 22 44.63 38.22 9.47
C LEU A 22 44.52 39.68 9.04
N LYS A 23 45.57 40.48 9.29
CA LYS A 23 45.68 41.82 8.70
C LYS A 23 46.10 41.68 7.23
N CYS A 24 45.54 42.47 6.32
CA CYS A 24 45.86 42.48 4.89
C CYS A 24 47.24 43.08 4.55
N GLY A 25 48.23 42.92 5.42
CA GLY A 25 49.62 43.29 5.12
C GLY A 25 50.32 42.14 4.41
N LYS A 26 51.06 42.44 3.33
CA LYS A 26 51.82 41.45 2.54
C LYS A 26 52.69 40.54 3.43
N SER A 27 53.46 41.13 4.35
CA SER A 27 54.36 40.38 5.25
C SER A 27 53.61 39.45 6.21
N GLU A 28 52.41 39.83 6.66
CA GLU A 28 51.60 39.01 7.58
C GLU A 28 50.92 37.85 6.85
N LEU A 29 50.52 38.07 5.59
CA LEU A 29 50.03 37.02 4.70
C LEU A 29 51.12 35.99 4.38
N GLU A 30 52.34 36.43 4.07
CA GLU A 30 53.48 35.56 3.79
C GLU A 30 53.92 34.77 5.03
N LYS A 31 53.92 35.39 6.21
CA LYS A 31 54.15 34.68 7.49
C LYS A 31 53.08 33.63 7.78
N HIS A 32 51.80 33.94 7.55
CA HIS A 32 50.73 32.97 7.73
C HIS A 32 50.85 31.80 6.75
N ALA A 33 51.09 32.07 5.46
CA ALA A 33 51.23 31.05 4.42
C ALA A 33 52.43 30.13 4.67
N SER A 34 53.53 30.67 5.21
CA SER A 34 54.73 29.90 5.55
C SER A 34 54.63 29.14 6.88
N SER A 35 53.63 29.44 7.72
CA SER A 35 53.43 28.79 9.02
C SER A 35 53.17 27.28 8.90
N GLN A 36 53.73 26.51 9.83
CA GLN A 36 53.60 25.05 9.85
C GLN A 36 52.14 24.59 10.00
N LYS A 37 51.34 25.33 10.78
CA LYS A 37 49.89 25.10 10.93
C LYS A 37 49.14 25.26 9.61
N HIS A 38 49.45 26.29 8.82
CA HIS A 38 48.82 26.48 7.52
C HIS A 38 49.22 25.38 6.53
N LYS A 39 50.51 25.04 6.46
CA LYS A 39 51.01 23.95 5.59
C LYS A 39 50.38 22.59 5.92
N LEU A 40 50.17 22.29 7.20
CA LEU A 40 49.48 21.05 7.63
C LEU A 40 48.01 21.04 7.23
N ASN A 41 47.30 22.17 7.41
CA ASN A 41 45.89 22.28 7.02
C ASN A 41 45.68 22.26 5.49
N VAL A 42 46.59 22.85 4.72
CA VAL A 42 46.56 22.77 3.25
C VAL A 42 46.78 21.33 2.78
N ARG A 43 47.74 20.62 3.39
CA ARG A 43 48.03 19.21 3.05
C ARG A 43 46.84 18.30 3.34
N SER A 44 46.16 18.51 4.48
CA SER A 44 44.97 17.72 4.86
C SER A 44 43.76 17.99 3.95
N ILE A 45 43.61 19.22 3.44
CA ILE A 45 42.60 19.52 2.41
C ILE A 45 42.98 18.92 1.05
N SER A 46 44.26 18.91 0.67
CA SER A 46 44.71 18.29 -0.59
C SER A 46 44.62 16.76 -0.58
N SER A 47 44.71 16.12 0.59
CA SER A 47 44.52 14.67 0.75
C SER A 47 43.04 14.27 0.90
N SER A 48 42.15 15.25 1.15
CA SER A 48 40.71 15.02 1.14
C SER A 48 40.24 14.91 -0.31
N THR A 49 39.94 13.70 -0.75
CA THR A 49 39.35 13.42 -2.07
C THR A 49 38.09 14.26 -2.22
N THR A 50 38.10 15.19 -3.16
CA THR A 50 36.98 16.11 -3.40
C THR A 50 35.80 15.30 -3.96
N LEU A 51 34.56 15.57 -3.53
CA LEU A 51 33.34 14.90 -4.04
C LEU A 51 33.23 14.91 -5.58
N SER A 52 33.87 15.87 -6.24
CA SER A 52 33.98 15.97 -7.69
C SER A 52 34.78 14.84 -8.32
N SER A 53 35.81 14.30 -7.67
CA SER A 53 36.57 13.14 -8.18
C SER A 53 35.75 11.84 -8.14
N PHE A 54 34.81 11.72 -7.20
CA PHE A 54 33.79 10.66 -7.17
C PHE A 54 32.77 10.81 -8.31
N MET A 55 32.48 12.04 -8.75
CA MET A 55 31.59 12.28 -9.90
C MET A 55 32.29 12.10 -11.25
N THR A 56 33.57 12.43 -11.40
CA THR A 56 34.29 12.28 -12.67
C THR A 56 34.57 10.82 -13.02
N ASN A 57 34.71 9.92 -12.04
CA ASN A 57 34.84 8.48 -12.29
C ASN A 57 33.56 7.79 -12.79
N LYS A 58 32.42 8.50 -12.86
CA LYS A 58 31.18 7.96 -13.46
C LYS A 58 31.16 7.99 -14.99
N LEU A 59 32.13 8.60 -15.67
CA LEU A 59 32.11 8.72 -17.14
C LEU A 59 32.87 7.61 -17.89
N ASN A 60 33.52 6.68 -17.18
CA ASN A 60 33.96 5.42 -17.77
C ASN A 60 32.92 4.34 -17.42
N GLU A 61 31.88 4.21 -18.25
CA GLU A 61 30.87 3.17 -18.11
C GLU A 61 31.54 1.79 -18.20
N ASN A 62 31.70 1.11 -17.05
CA ASN A 62 32.13 -0.28 -17.03
C ASN A 62 30.93 -1.15 -17.47
N PRO A 63 30.98 -1.82 -18.64
CA PRO A 63 29.85 -2.59 -19.17
C PRO A 63 29.38 -3.70 -18.22
N HIS A 64 30.30 -4.24 -17.43
CA HIS A 64 30.00 -5.25 -16.41
C HIS A 64 29.17 -4.67 -15.26
N LEU A 65 29.52 -3.46 -14.79
CA LEU A 65 28.79 -2.80 -13.72
C LEU A 65 27.35 -2.46 -14.13
N GLU A 66 27.13 -2.04 -15.38
CA GLU A 66 25.79 -1.82 -15.91
C GLU A 66 24.99 -3.11 -16.02
N ALA A 67 25.62 -4.22 -16.41
CA ALA A 67 24.97 -5.53 -16.43
C ALA A 67 24.54 -5.98 -15.03
N VAL A 68 25.36 -5.75 -13.99
CA VAL A 68 25.01 -6.04 -12.59
C VAL A 68 23.83 -5.18 -12.14
N LYS A 69 23.86 -3.86 -12.38
CA LYS A 69 22.75 -2.96 -12.05
C LYS A 69 21.44 -3.38 -12.73
N LYS A 70 21.51 -3.76 -14.01
CA LYS A 70 20.35 -4.25 -14.76
C LYS A 70 19.77 -5.49 -14.11
N ALA A 71 20.62 -6.46 -13.74
CA ALA A 71 20.18 -7.67 -13.05
C ALA A 71 19.53 -7.36 -11.69
N GLU A 72 20.07 -6.44 -10.90
CA GLU A 72 19.48 -6.01 -9.63
C GLU A 72 18.12 -5.33 -9.81
N ILE A 73 17.95 -4.47 -10.81
CA ILE A 73 16.67 -3.82 -11.13
C ILE A 73 15.64 -4.87 -11.58
N GLN A 74 16.04 -5.82 -12.44
CA GLN A 74 15.15 -6.88 -12.90
C GLN A 74 14.71 -7.80 -11.75
N LEU A 75 15.64 -8.18 -10.87
CA LEU A 75 15.29 -8.92 -9.66
C LEU A 75 14.37 -8.09 -8.77
N ALA A 76 14.64 -6.80 -8.57
CA ALA A 76 13.78 -5.94 -7.76
C ALA A 76 12.36 -5.83 -8.32
N ALA A 77 12.21 -5.72 -9.63
CA ALA A 77 10.93 -5.75 -10.32
C ALA A 77 10.21 -7.10 -10.10
N PHE A 78 10.93 -8.21 -10.22
CA PHE A 78 10.39 -9.55 -9.95
C PHE A 78 9.83 -9.68 -8.53
N PHE A 79 10.58 -9.22 -7.52
CA PHE A 79 10.12 -9.21 -6.12
C PHE A 79 8.83 -8.40 -5.93
N ALA A 80 8.75 -7.22 -6.57
CA ALA A 80 7.58 -6.36 -6.49
C ALA A 80 6.36 -6.97 -7.20
N GLU A 81 6.55 -7.48 -8.42
CA GLU A 81 5.49 -8.06 -9.26
C GLU A 81 4.87 -9.30 -8.63
N HIS A 82 5.69 -10.16 -8.03
CA HIS A 82 5.24 -11.43 -7.45
C HIS A 82 4.94 -11.34 -5.94
N ASN A 83 4.94 -10.14 -5.38
CA ASN A 83 4.70 -9.89 -3.94
C ASN A 83 5.59 -10.78 -3.04
N VAL A 84 6.86 -10.92 -3.40
CA VAL A 84 7.83 -11.70 -2.63
C VAL A 84 8.34 -10.87 -1.47
N ALA A 85 8.36 -11.44 -0.27
CA ALA A 85 8.88 -10.77 0.92
C ALA A 85 10.35 -10.34 0.70
N PHE A 86 10.66 -9.05 0.88
CA PHE A 86 12.01 -8.53 0.58
C PHE A 86 13.11 -9.13 1.46
N ASN A 87 12.75 -9.71 2.61
CA ASN A 87 13.70 -10.45 3.45
C ASN A 87 14.24 -11.71 2.75
N VAL A 88 13.52 -12.26 1.78
CA VAL A 88 13.96 -13.41 0.98
C VAL A 88 15.21 -13.07 0.17
N ALA A 89 15.42 -11.80 -0.19
CA ALA A 89 16.61 -11.37 -0.92
C ALA A 89 17.91 -11.70 -0.17
N ASP A 90 17.89 -11.65 1.17
CA ASP A 90 19.07 -11.94 1.99
C ASP A 90 19.51 -13.42 1.91
N HIS A 91 18.62 -14.31 1.48
CA HIS A 91 18.90 -15.73 1.27
C HIS A 91 19.04 -16.09 -0.22
N LEU A 92 18.23 -15.47 -1.08
CA LEU A 92 18.20 -15.75 -2.51
C LEU A 92 19.49 -15.29 -3.20
N ILE A 93 20.02 -14.10 -2.88
CA ILE A 93 21.22 -13.60 -3.56
C ILE A 93 22.45 -14.46 -3.30
N PRO A 94 22.77 -14.90 -2.05
CA PRO A 94 23.82 -15.88 -1.82
C PRO A 94 23.60 -17.18 -2.59
N LEU A 95 22.38 -17.73 -2.59
CA LEU A 95 22.06 -18.94 -3.34
C LEU A 95 22.32 -18.78 -4.85
N LEU A 96 21.96 -17.63 -5.44
CA LEU A 96 22.24 -17.36 -6.84
C LEU A 96 23.75 -17.30 -7.13
N LYS A 97 24.56 -16.81 -6.20
CA LYS A 97 26.03 -16.83 -6.33
C LYS A 97 26.60 -18.24 -6.33
N ASP A 98 26.04 -19.12 -5.50
CA ASP A 98 26.47 -20.51 -5.38
C ASP A 98 26.04 -21.34 -6.61
N ILE A 99 24.81 -21.16 -7.08
CA ILE A 99 24.27 -21.85 -8.27
C ILE A 99 25.00 -21.41 -9.54
N PHE A 100 25.22 -20.10 -9.72
CA PHE A 100 25.82 -19.52 -10.92
C PHE A 100 27.28 -19.13 -10.67
N CYS A 101 28.08 -20.09 -10.22
CA CYS A 101 29.48 -19.88 -9.81
C CYS A 101 30.43 -19.52 -10.95
N ASP A 102 30.01 -19.68 -12.21
CA ASP A 102 30.71 -19.28 -13.42
C ASP A 102 30.38 -17.83 -13.86
N SER A 103 29.23 -17.31 -13.43
CA SER A 103 28.75 -15.98 -13.78
C SER A 103 29.41 -14.89 -12.94
N LYS A 104 30.17 -14.02 -13.62
CA LYS A 104 30.72 -12.79 -12.99
C LYS A 104 29.61 -11.87 -12.48
N ILE A 105 28.49 -11.78 -13.22
CA ILE A 105 27.35 -10.94 -12.83
C ILE A 105 26.75 -11.46 -11.52
N ALA A 106 26.51 -12.76 -11.42
CA ALA A 106 25.94 -13.36 -10.22
C ALA A 106 26.84 -13.12 -9.00
N LYS A 107 28.15 -13.34 -9.13
CA LYS A 107 29.14 -13.09 -8.06
C LYS A 107 29.10 -11.66 -7.52
N ASP A 108 28.91 -10.69 -8.41
CA ASP A 108 28.90 -9.26 -8.07
C ASP A 108 27.51 -8.70 -7.75
N LEU A 109 26.45 -9.53 -7.77
CA LEU A 109 25.13 -9.13 -7.27
C LEU A 109 25.22 -8.80 -5.79
N GLU A 110 24.85 -7.60 -5.40
CA GLU A 110 24.79 -7.21 -3.99
C GLU A 110 23.42 -6.61 -3.73
N MET A 111 22.42 -7.45 -3.40
CA MET A 111 21.07 -6.95 -3.20
C MET A 111 20.41 -7.55 -1.95
N HIS A 112 20.65 -6.89 -0.82
CA HIS A 112 19.96 -7.17 0.44
C HIS A 112 18.61 -6.45 0.53
N ARG A 113 17.79 -6.83 1.52
CA ARG A 113 16.47 -6.23 1.79
C ARG A 113 16.45 -4.71 1.68
N LYS A 114 17.42 -4.01 2.29
CA LYS A 114 17.50 -2.54 2.28
C LYS A 114 17.74 -1.97 0.89
N LYS A 115 18.66 -2.56 0.13
CA LYS A 115 18.96 -2.10 -1.23
C LYS A 115 17.81 -2.39 -2.17
N LEU A 116 17.21 -3.59 -2.09
CA LEU A 116 15.99 -3.94 -2.80
C LEU A 116 14.87 -2.91 -2.54
N THR A 117 14.63 -2.58 -1.26
CA THR A 117 13.64 -1.56 -0.88
C THR A 117 13.94 -0.21 -1.52
N ASN A 118 15.21 0.22 -1.54
CA ASN A 118 15.61 1.49 -2.13
C ASN A 118 15.52 1.50 -3.66
N ILE A 119 15.83 0.38 -4.33
CA ILE A 119 15.64 0.25 -5.79
C ILE A 119 14.15 0.41 -6.11
N ILE A 120 13.28 -0.28 -5.40
CA ILE A 120 11.83 -0.18 -5.64
C ILE A 120 11.33 1.24 -5.38
N LYS A 121 11.65 1.82 -4.21
CA LYS A 121 11.13 3.14 -3.80
C LYS A 121 11.70 4.31 -4.57
N ASN A 122 12.99 4.28 -4.89
CA ASN A 122 13.70 5.44 -5.42
C ASN A 122 14.05 5.33 -6.91
N VAL A 123 13.87 4.15 -7.53
CA VAL A 123 14.17 3.92 -8.95
C VAL A 123 12.92 3.47 -9.70
N ILE A 124 12.35 2.33 -9.34
CA ILE A 124 11.22 1.74 -10.09
C ILE A 124 9.97 2.59 -9.92
N ALA A 125 9.55 2.87 -8.68
CA ALA A 125 8.30 3.60 -8.43
C ALA A 125 8.28 5.01 -9.04
N PRO A 126 9.35 5.85 -8.92
CA PRO A 126 9.37 7.15 -9.57
C PRO A 126 9.36 7.08 -11.09
N MET A 127 9.99 6.06 -11.69
CA MET A 127 9.94 5.84 -13.14
C MET A 127 8.50 5.55 -13.56
N GLU A 128 7.89 4.50 -13.02
CA GLU A 128 6.52 4.07 -13.34
C GLU A 128 5.52 5.22 -13.16
N THR A 129 5.63 5.93 -12.04
CA THR A 129 4.78 7.09 -11.75
C THR A 129 5.00 8.21 -12.79
N SER A 130 6.24 8.48 -13.17
CA SER A 130 6.56 9.50 -14.17
C SER A 130 6.02 9.16 -15.56
N GLU A 131 6.05 7.89 -15.96
CA GLU A 131 5.46 7.43 -17.22
C GLU A 131 3.95 7.61 -17.23
N VAL A 132 3.28 7.19 -16.15
CA VAL A 132 1.84 7.40 -15.97
C VAL A 132 1.48 8.89 -16.04
N ILE A 133 2.22 9.75 -15.33
CA ILE A 133 2.04 11.21 -15.33
C ILE A 133 2.17 11.76 -16.76
N LYS A 134 3.24 11.40 -17.49
CA LYS A 134 3.46 11.89 -18.87
C LYS A 134 2.29 11.57 -19.80
N ILE A 135 1.69 10.39 -19.63
CA ILE A 135 0.54 9.96 -20.42
C ILE A 135 -0.69 10.81 -20.05
N ILE A 136 -1.10 10.81 -18.78
CA ILE A 136 -2.37 11.42 -18.34
C ILE A 136 -2.36 12.96 -18.34
N LYS A 137 -1.19 13.60 -18.42
CA LYS A 137 -1.09 15.06 -18.63
C LYS A 137 -1.68 15.51 -19.96
N ASN A 138 -1.56 14.69 -21.00
CA ASN A 138 -1.85 15.08 -22.37
C ASN A 138 -3.12 14.41 -22.93
N GLN A 139 -3.87 13.67 -22.12
CA GLN A 139 -5.08 12.98 -22.58
C GLN A 139 -6.11 12.81 -21.46
N PRO A 140 -7.39 12.61 -21.83
CA PRO A 140 -8.44 12.31 -20.85
C PRO A 140 -8.22 10.98 -20.14
N PHE A 141 -8.59 10.92 -18.86
CA PHE A 141 -8.53 9.70 -18.05
C PHE A 141 -9.66 9.66 -17.01
N SER A 142 -9.93 8.47 -16.48
CA SER A 142 -10.82 8.30 -15.33
C SER A 142 -10.01 7.97 -14.08
N ILE A 143 -10.56 8.28 -12.91
CA ILE A 143 -9.97 7.92 -11.62
C ILE A 143 -10.79 6.83 -10.93
N LEU A 144 -10.12 5.93 -10.22
CA LEU A 144 -10.75 5.04 -9.24
C LEU A 144 -10.16 5.39 -7.89
N VAL A 145 -11.03 5.76 -6.96
CA VAL A 145 -10.64 6.23 -5.63
C VAL A 145 -11.22 5.29 -4.59
N ASP A 146 -10.37 4.85 -3.67
CA ASP A 146 -10.77 4.05 -2.52
C ASP A 146 -10.06 4.52 -1.26
N GLU A 147 -10.76 4.51 -0.13
CA GLU A 147 -10.20 4.88 1.17
C GLU A 147 -9.91 3.64 2.00
N SER A 148 -8.70 3.55 2.54
CA SER A 148 -8.30 2.47 3.45
C SER A 148 -7.57 3.03 4.66
N THR A 149 -7.70 2.34 5.79
CA THR A 149 -6.92 2.64 7.01
C THR A 149 -5.89 1.53 7.19
N ASP A 150 -4.63 1.89 7.40
CA ASP A 150 -3.57 0.93 7.67
C ASP A 150 -3.57 0.45 9.13
N ILE A 151 -2.72 -0.54 9.42
CA ILE A 151 -2.58 -1.12 10.76
C ILE A 151 -2.07 -0.13 11.82
N THR A 152 -1.47 0.98 11.39
CA THR A 152 -0.98 2.06 12.25
C THR A 152 -1.97 3.23 12.37
N VAL A 153 -3.22 3.02 11.93
CA VAL A 153 -4.31 4.01 11.98
C VAL A 153 -4.11 5.20 11.01
N ASN A 154 -3.13 5.11 10.11
CA ASN A 154 -2.98 6.09 9.04
C ASN A 154 -4.04 5.82 7.97
N LYS A 155 -4.73 6.87 7.57
CA LYS A 155 -5.75 6.79 6.53
C LYS A 155 -5.12 7.15 5.20
N PHE A 156 -5.42 6.38 4.16
CA PHE A 156 -4.92 6.59 2.81
C PHE A 156 -6.08 6.62 1.83
N MET A 157 -5.93 7.48 0.83
CA MET A 157 -6.74 7.48 -0.38
C MET A 157 -5.90 6.89 -1.50
N CYS A 158 -6.29 5.72 -1.97
CA CYS A 158 -5.71 5.09 -3.14
C CYS A 158 -6.29 5.74 -4.40
N VAL A 159 -5.43 6.36 -5.21
CA VAL A 159 -5.81 6.97 -6.48
C VAL A 159 -5.25 6.13 -7.62
N LEU A 160 -6.11 5.37 -8.28
CA LEU A 160 -5.80 4.71 -9.55
C LEU A 160 -6.28 5.59 -10.70
N VAL A 161 -5.54 5.59 -11.80
CA VAL A 161 -5.94 6.21 -13.06
C VAL A 161 -6.19 5.14 -14.10
N ARG A 162 -7.24 5.33 -14.89
CA ARG A 162 -7.62 4.47 -16.01
C ARG A 162 -7.65 5.28 -17.30
N PHE A 163 -6.83 4.89 -18.26
CA PHE A 163 -6.62 5.64 -19.50
C PHE A 163 -6.37 4.68 -20.67
N VAL A 164 -6.50 5.19 -21.90
CA VAL A 164 -6.13 4.45 -23.12
C VAL A 164 -4.65 4.71 -23.40
N HIS A 165 -3.83 3.67 -23.47
CA HIS A 165 -2.41 3.83 -23.71
C HIS A 165 -2.18 4.34 -25.15
N PRO A 166 -1.41 5.43 -25.36
CA PRO A 166 -1.35 6.13 -26.65
C PRO A 166 -0.75 5.27 -27.77
N ILE A 167 0.20 4.39 -27.45
CA ILE A 167 0.87 3.52 -28.44
C ILE A 167 0.08 2.23 -28.69
N SER A 168 -0.26 1.47 -27.63
CA SER A 168 -0.91 0.16 -27.78
C SER A 168 -2.42 0.22 -28.00
N GLY A 169 -3.08 1.35 -27.75
CA GLY A 169 -4.54 1.49 -27.81
C GLY A 169 -5.31 0.74 -26.71
N ASN A 170 -4.60 0.05 -25.81
CA ASN A 170 -5.22 -0.75 -24.75
C ASN A 170 -5.60 0.12 -23.54
N VAL A 171 -6.72 -0.21 -22.92
CA VAL A 171 -7.12 0.41 -21.64
C VAL A 171 -6.23 -0.14 -20.53
N GLN A 172 -5.57 0.77 -19.82
CA GLN A 172 -4.72 0.44 -18.68
C GLN A 172 -5.25 1.08 -17.40
N THR A 173 -5.05 0.38 -16.29
CA THR A 173 -5.25 0.94 -14.95
C THR A 173 -3.91 0.90 -14.22
N ARG A 174 -3.52 2.03 -13.64
CA ARG A 174 -2.23 2.21 -12.95
C ARG A 174 -2.43 3.00 -11.67
N LEU A 175 -1.61 2.72 -10.66
CA LEU A 175 -1.56 3.50 -9.44
C LEU A 175 -0.91 4.85 -9.74
N LEU A 176 -1.59 5.94 -9.37
CA LEU A 176 -1.02 7.28 -9.41
C LEU A 176 -0.33 7.59 -8.09
N GLU A 177 -1.05 7.44 -6.98
CA GLU A 177 -0.52 7.70 -5.64
C GLU A 177 -1.39 7.08 -4.54
N LEU A 178 -0.75 6.76 -3.42
CA LEU A 178 -1.42 6.55 -2.13
C LEU A 178 -1.32 7.85 -1.34
N VAL A 179 -2.37 8.66 -1.41
CA VAL A 179 -2.41 9.97 -0.75
C VAL A 179 -2.65 9.76 0.75
N CYS A 180 -1.71 10.23 1.58
CA CYS A 180 -1.85 10.17 3.03
C CYS A 180 -2.92 11.18 3.48
N LEU A 181 -4.00 10.68 4.06
CA LEU A 181 -5.09 11.49 4.57
C LEU A 181 -4.85 11.84 6.04
N ASN A 182 -5.24 13.06 6.44
CA ASN A 182 -5.24 13.39 7.85
C ASN A 182 -6.39 12.67 8.56
N ALA A 183 -6.06 11.68 9.39
CA ALA A 183 -7.04 10.90 10.14
C ALA A 183 -7.90 11.76 11.10
N THR A 184 -7.42 12.93 11.52
CA THR A 184 -8.19 13.83 12.41
C THR A 184 -9.27 14.64 11.68
N ASP A 185 -9.17 14.77 10.36
CA ASP A 185 -10.17 15.44 9.52
C ASP A 185 -10.43 14.62 8.24
N CYS A 186 -11.42 13.73 8.34
CA CYS A 186 -11.92 12.93 7.22
C CYS A 186 -13.07 13.61 6.47
N SER A 187 -13.18 14.95 6.53
CA SER A 187 -14.19 15.66 5.76
C SER A 187 -13.90 15.56 4.26
N ALA A 188 -14.96 15.50 3.45
CA ALA A 188 -14.86 15.51 2.00
C ALA A 188 -14.06 16.71 1.44
N ASN A 189 -14.05 17.83 2.19
CA ASN A 189 -13.27 19.01 1.84
C ASN A 189 -11.76 18.74 1.96
N ASN A 190 -11.33 18.13 3.05
CA ASN A 190 -9.93 17.82 3.27
C ASN A 190 -9.43 16.76 2.27
N ILE A 191 -10.22 15.71 2.04
CA ILE A 191 -9.92 14.67 1.05
C ILE A 191 -9.78 15.29 -0.35
N PHE A 192 -10.71 16.16 -0.75
CA PHE A 192 -10.64 16.87 -2.02
C PHE A 192 -9.40 17.77 -2.14
N LYS A 193 -9.04 18.50 -1.08
CA LYS A 193 -7.84 19.35 -1.08
C LYS A 193 -6.56 18.55 -1.24
N GLN A 194 -6.43 17.42 -0.53
CA GLN A 194 -5.26 16.56 -0.63
C GLN A 194 -5.15 15.89 -2.00
N PHE A 195 -6.29 15.51 -2.60
CA PHE A 195 -6.35 15.07 -3.98
C PHE A 195 -5.92 16.17 -4.97
N GLU A 196 -6.42 17.39 -4.79
CA GLU A 196 -6.08 18.53 -5.64
C GLU A 196 -4.58 18.88 -5.54
N GLU A 197 -4.00 18.82 -4.34
CA GLU A 197 -2.57 18.99 -4.10
C GLU A 197 -1.73 17.89 -4.76
N CYS A 198 -2.19 16.62 -4.68
CA CYS A 198 -1.60 15.49 -5.41
C CYS A 198 -1.52 15.77 -6.93
N LEU A 199 -2.60 16.27 -7.54
CA LEU A 199 -2.59 16.61 -8.97
C LEU A 199 -1.70 17.83 -9.27
N LYS A 200 -1.76 18.88 -8.44
CA LYS A 200 -0.96 20.10 -8.60
C LYS A 200 0.53 19.82 -8.52
N THR A 201 0.97 19.01 -7.56
CA THR A 201 2.39 18.64 -7.40
C THR A 201 2.93 17.83 -8.59
N LYS A 202 2.05 17.12 -9.29
CA LYS A 202 2.37 16.36 -10.51
C LYS A 202 2.11 17.14 -11.80
N ASP A 203 1.61 18.37 -11.70
CA ASP A 203 1.23 19.24 -12.82
C ASP A 203 0.25 18.53 -13.78
N ILE A 204 -0.77 17.89 -13.20
CA ILE A 204 -1.88 17.25 -13.92
C ILE A 204 -3.10 18.16 -13.84
N SER A 205 -3.66 18.51 -14.99
CA SER A 205 -4.91 19.28 -15.00
C SER A 205 -6.09 18.43 -14.52
N ILE A 206 -6.84 18.95 -13.55
CA ILE A 206 -8.07 18.32 -13.06
C ILE A 206 -9.09 18.16 -14.20
N SER A 207 -9.07 19.06 -15.20
CA SER A 207 -9.99 19.03 -16.35
C SER A 207 -9.83 17.81 -17.26
N ASN A 208 -8.71 17.08 -17.16
CA ASN A 208 -8.49 15.85 -17.93
C ASN A 208 -9.28 14.66 -17.37
N ILE A 209 -9.85 14.79 -16.17
CA ILE A 209 -10.65 13.73 -15.55
C ILE A 209 -12.04 13.72 -16.18
N ILE A 210 -12.41 12.61 -16.81
CA ILE A 210 -13.73 12.41 -17.44
C ILE A 210 -14.69 11.57 -16.61
N GLY A 211 -14.15 10.79 -15.67
CA GLY A 211 -14.96 9.90 -14.84
C GLY A 211 -14.29 9.53 -13.53
N ILE A 212 -15.13 9.15 -12.57
CA ILE A 212 -14.72 8.67 -11.25
C ILE A 212 -15.47 7.39 -10.88
N ALA A 213 -14.75 6.41 -10.34
CA ALA A 213 -15.32 5.30 -9.59
C ALA A 213 -14.93 5.37 -8.12
N SER A 214 -15.89 5.17 -7.22
CA SER A 214 -15.66 5.17 -5.76
C SER A 214 -16.66 4.25 -5.05
N ASP A 215 -16.34 3.88 -3.81
CA ASP A 215 -17.29 3.28 -2.90
C ASP A 215 -18.53 4.17 -2.68
N GLY A 216 -19.63 3.60 -2.20
CA GLY A 216 -20.89 4.31 -2.02
C GLY A 216 -20.94 5.23 -0.80
N ALA A 217 -19.80 5.50 -0.15
CA ALA A 217 -19.76 6.24 1.11
C ALA A 217 -20.25 7.68 0.91
N ASN A 218 -21.03 8.21 1.86
CA ASN A 218 -21.60 9.56 1.77
C ASN A 218 -20.53 10.65 1.63
N VAL A 219 -19.37 10.47 2.29
CA VAL A 219 -18.24 11.40 2.18
C VAL A 219 -17.68 11.45 0.76
N MET A 220 -17.69 10.32 0.05
CA MET A 220 -17.17 10.22 -1.31
C MET A 220 -18.22 10.61 -2.36
N VAL A 221 -19.43 10.08 -2.25
CA VAL A 221 -20.43 10.09 -3.33
C VAL A 221 -21.73 10.80 -2.96
N GLY A 222 -21.85 11.34 -1.75
CA GLY A 222 -23.05 12.08 -1.31
C GLY A 222 -23.43 13.22 -2.26
N GLU A 223 -24.72 13.56 -2.32
CA GLU A 223 -25.21 14.62 -3.23
C GLU A 223 -24.67 16.00 -2.89
N LYS A 224 -24.48 16.27 -1.59
CA LYS A 224 -23.99 17.54 -1.06
C LYS A 224 -22.73 17.30 -0.24
N ASN A 225 -21.76 18.20 -0.38
CA ASN A 225 -20.55 18.22 0.43
C ASN A 225 -19.74 16.91 0.43
N SER A 226 -19.77 16.17 -0.68
CA SER A 226 -18.93 14.98 -0.92
C SER A 226 -17.73 15.28 -1.82
N PHE A 227 -16.78 14.35 -1.88
CA PHE A 227 -15.64 14.42 -2.80
C PHE A 227 -16.12 14.58 -4.25
N VAL A 228 -17.08 13.76 -4.68
CA VAL A 228 -17.64 13.81 -6.03
C VAL A 228 -18.39 15.12 -6.30
N SER A 229 -19.18 15.62 -5.35
CA SER A 229 -19.91 16.89 -5.54
C SER A 229 -18.95 18.06 -5.74
N ARG A 230 -17.81 18.05 -5.04
CA ARG A 230 -16.73 19.03 -5.20
C ARG A 230 -16.01 18.86 -6.54
N LEU A 231 -15.68 17.62 -6.91
CA LEU A 231 -15.05 17.34 -8.20
C LEU A 231 -15.96 17.75 -9.38
N LYS A 232 -17.28 17.53 -9.26
CA LYS A 232 -18.29 17.99 -10.23
C LYS A 232 -18.38 19.51 -10.34
N SER A 233 -18.10 20.25 -9.26
CA SER A 233 -18.05 21.72 -9.32
C SER A 233 -16.90 22.22 -10.20
N CYS A 234 -15.81 21.46 -10.29
CA CYS A 234 -14.69 21.73 -11.19
C CYS A 234 -14.93 21.15 -12.60
N ILE A 235 -15.63 20.02 -12.70
CA ILE A 235 -15.86 19.26 -13.93
C ILE A 235 -17.35 18.92 -14.06
N PRO A 236 -18.17 19.81 -14.64
CA PRO A 236 -19.62 19.61 -14.69
C PRO A 236 -20.06 18.31 -15.39
N ASN A 237 -19.30 17.86 -16.39
CA ASN A 237 -19.58 16.66 -17.20
C ASN A 237 -18.99 15.36 -16.61
N LEU A 238 -18.54 15.37 -15.35
CA LEU A 238 -17.92 14.20 -14.72
C LEU A 238 -18.90 13.03 -14.58
N ILE A 239 -18.52 11.88 -15.14
CA ILE A 239 -19.27 10.63 -15.02
C ILE A 239 -18.93 9.95 -13.69
N LEU A 240 -19.95 9.70 -12.87
CA LEU A 240 -19.81 8.94 -11.62
C LEU A 240 -20.26 7.50 -11.84
N MET A 241 -19.38 6.56 -11.51
CA MET A 241 -19.68 5.14 -11.41
C MET A 241 -19.56 4.68 -9.95
N LYS A 242 -20.68 4.38 -9.31
CA LYS A 242 -20.67 3.81 -7.95
C LYS A 242 -20.09 2.40 -7.99
N CYS A 243 -19.38 2.00 -6.94
CA CYS A 243 -18.88 0.64 -6.80
C CYS A 243 -20.03 -0.38 -6.92
N ILE A 244 -19.97 -1.22 -7.96
CA ILE A 244 -20.98 -2.26 -8.23
C ILE A 244 -20.97 -3.25 -7.07
N CYS A 245 -19.80 -3.70 -6.60
CA CYS A 245 -19.68 -4.64 -5.48
C CYS A 245 -20.35 -4.10 -4.21
N HIS A 246 -20.14 -2.83 -3.87
CA HIS A 246 -20.78 -2.21 -2.71
C HIS A 246 -22.30 -2.07 -2.91
N SER A 247 -22.72 -1.67 -4.11
CA SER A 247 -24.15 -1.53 -4.46
C SER A 247 -24.87 -2.89 -4.38
N SER A 248 -24.28 -3.95 -4.96
CA SER A 248 -24.76 -5.32 -4.87
C SER A 248 -24.81 -5.81 -3.41
N ALA A 249 -23.77 -5.52 -2.62
CA ALA A 249 -23.74 -5.87 -1.19
C ALA A 249 -24.88 -5.17 -0.42
N LEU A 250 -25.16 -3.90 -0.72
CA LEU A 250 -26.23 -3.14 -0.09
C LEU A 250 -27.61 -3.70 -0.46
N VAL A 251 -27.83 -4.03 -1.74
CA VAL A 251 -29.06 -4.67 -2.22
C VAL A 251 -29.26 -6.02 -1.53
N ALA A 252 -28.24 -6.88 -1.53
CA ALA A 252 -28.29 -8.18 -0.88
C ALA A 252 -28.56 -8.05 0.63
N SER A 253 -27.87 -7.15 1.32
CA SER A 253 -28.10 -6.89 2.74
C SER A 253 -29.53 -6.42 3.03
N LYS A 254 -30.07 -5.51 2.21
CA LYS A 254 -31.44 -5.01 2.37
C LYS A 254 -32.47 -6.10 2.09
N ALA A 255 -32.25 -6.94 1.08
CA ALA A 255 -33.10 -8.09 0.76
C ALA A 255 -33.08 -9.12 1.90
N CYS A 256 -31.89 -9.44 2.44
CA CYS A 256 -31.77 -10.36 3.58
C CYS A 256 -32.51 -9.86 4.83
N LYS A 257 -32.61 -8.53 5.04
CA LYS A 257 -33.41 -7.97 6.14
C LYS A 257 -34.91 -8.20 6.01
N MET A 258 -35.40 -8.52 4.80
CA MET A 258 -36.80 -8.89 4.57
C MET A 258 -37.05 -10.38 4.84
N LEU A 259 -35.98 -11.19 4.92
CA LEU A 259 -36.09 -12.60 5.31
C LEU A 259 -36.27 -12.72 6.83
N PRO A 260 -36.89 -13.80 7.31
CA PRO A 260 -36.98 -14.06 8.73
C PRO A 260 -35.60 -14.16 9.38
N ARG A 261 -35.41 -13.44 10.49
CA ARG A 261 -34.15 -13.45 11.24
C ARG A 261 -33.76 -14.84 11.74
N SER A 262 -34.73 -15.73 11.92
CA SER A 262 -34.53 -17.11 12.39
C SER A 262 -33.49 -17.88 11.58
N ALA A 263 -33.41 -17.67 10.26
CA ALA A 263 -32.41 -18.33 9.43
C ALA A 263 -30.99 -17.85 9.76
N GLU A 264 -30.78 -16.54 9.86
CA GLU A 264 -29.47 -15.96 10.19
C GLU A 264 -29.06 -16.25 11.64
N ASP A 265 -30.03 -16.19 12.56
CA ASP A 265 -29.85 -16.50 13.98
C ASP A 265 -29.47 -17.97 14.19
N LEU A 266 -30.04 -18.89 13.40
CA LEU A 266 -29.65 -20.30 13.42
C LEU A 266 -28.17 -20.47 13.03
N ILE A 267 -27.71 -19.82 11.95
CA ILE A 267 -26.31 -19.87 11.52
C ILE A 267 -25.39 -19.36 12.64
N ARG A 268 -25.71 -18.19 13.22
CA ARG A 268 -24.94 -17.59 14.32
C ARG A 268 -24.91 -18.50 15.55
N SER A 269 -26.05 -19.10 15.89
CA SER A 269 -26.21 -19.94 17.08
C SER A 269 -25.43 -21.25 16.95
N VAL A 270 -25.54 -21.95 15.81
CA VAL A 270 -24.74 -23.15 15.53
C VAL A 270 -23.26 -22.84 15.58
N ALA A 271 -22.81 -21.80 14.87
CA ALA A 271 -21.40 -21.45 14.80
C ALA A 271 -20.83 -21.06 16.18
N SER A 272 -21.60 -20.32 16.98
CA SER A 272 -21.20 -19.92 18.34
C SER A 272 -21.18 -21.10 19.30
N TYR A 273 -22.15 -22.01 19.21
CA TYR A 273 -22.21 -23.22 20.03
C TYR A 273 -21.00 -24.11 19.78
N VAL A 274 -20.75 -24.48 18.53
CA VAL A 274 -19.68 -25.40 18.17
C VAL A 274 -18.31 -24.80 18.46
N SER A 275 -18.08 -23.54 18.07
CA SER A 275 -16.77 -22.88 18.27
C SER A 275 -16.48 -22.48 19.72
N GLY A 276 -17.50 -22.44 20.58
CA GLY A 276 -17.34 -22.11 21.99
C GLY A 276 -16.72 -23.25 22.82
N SER A 277 -16.40 -24.41 22.23
CA SER A 277 -15.66 -25.48 22.90
C SER A 277 -14.90 -26.35 21.91
N ALA A 278 -13.63 -26.60 22.21
CA ALA A 278 -12.82 -27.55 21.46
C ALA A 278 -13.43 -28.96 21.47
N LYS A 279 -14.03 -29.37 22.60
CA LYS A 279 -14.74 -30.66 22.72
C LYS A 279 -15.92 -30.73 21.74
N ARG A 280 -16.79 -29.72 21.73
CA ARG A 280 -17.97 -29.67 20.82
C ARG A 280 -17.56 -29.65 19.35
N SER A 281 -16.47 -28.95 19.03
CA SER A 281 -15.89 -28.97 17.68
C SER A 281 -15.39 -30.36 17.29
N ALA A 282 -14.73 -31.10 18.19
CA ALA A 282 -14.26 -32.45 17.94
C ALA A 282 -15.42 -33.45 17.77
N GLN A 283 -16.42 -33.39 18.66
CA GLN A 283 -17.62 -34.24 18.57
C GLN A 283 -18.39 -34.03 17.26
N LEU A 284 -18.52 -32.78 16.78
CA LEU A 284 -19.14 -32.53 15.48
C LEU A 284 -18.33 -33.16 14.34
N VAL A 285 -17.00 -33.11 14.41
CA VAL A 285 -16.14 -33.72 13.39
C VAL A 285 -16.34 -35.23 13.32
N GLU A 286 -16.41 -35.92 14.46
CA GLU A 286 -16.69 -37.37 14.50
C GLU A 286 -18.04 -37.71 13.85
N ILE A 287 -19.07 -36.92 14.14
CA ILE A 287 -20.40 -37.10 13.54
C ILE A 287 -20.39 -36.78 12.03
N GLN A 288 -19.66 -35.76 11.60
CA GLN A 288 -19.50 -35.43 10.18
C GLN A 288 -18.81 -36.55 9.39
N GLU A 289 -17.85 -37.25 9.98
CA GLU A 289 -17.20 -38.39 9.32
C GLU A 289 -18.19 -39.54 9.06
N ILE A 290 -19.11 -39.76 9.98
CA ILE A 290 -20.12 -40.82 9.87
C ILE A 290 -21.20 -40.46 8.83
N PHE A 291 -21.72 -39.24 8.88
CA PHE A 291 -22.92 -38.85 8.11
C PHE A 291 -22.62 -38.10 6.81
N ASP A 292 -21.56 -37.29 6.77
CA ASP A 292 -21.24 -36.44 5.61
C ASP A 292 -20.01 -36.96 4.84
N GLY A 293 -19.24 -37.88 5.42
CA GLY A 293 -18.02 -38.47 4.83
C GLY A 293 -16.84 -37.50 4.70
N GLN A 294 -16.95 -36.27 5.23
CA GLN A 294 -15.93 -35.23 5.13
C GLN A 294 -15.98 -34.26 6.29
N ARG A 295 -14.81 -33.85 6.77
CA ARG A 295 -14.67 -32.88 7.87
C ARG A 295 -14.87 -31.46 7.36
N LYS A 296 -15.90 -30.76 7.85
CA LYS A 296 -16.21 -29.38 7.43
C LYS A 296 -16.35 -28.45 8.64
N LYS A 297 -15.40 -27.54 8.79
CA LYS A 297 -15.47 -26.50 9.83
C LYS A 297 -16.69 -25.60 9.64
N ILE A 298 -17.52 -25.43 10.66
CA ILE A 298 -18.63 -24.47 10.59
C ILE A 298 -18.08 -23.03 10.47
N LEU A 299 -18.64 -22.27 9.54
CA LEU A 299 -18.24 -20.89 9.28
C LEU A 299 -19.03 -19.93 10.17
N LYS A 300 -18.38 -18.86 10.63
CA LYS A 300 -19.03 -17.77 11.34
C LYS A 300 -19.42 -16.68 10.35
N LEU A 301 -20.65 -16.19 10.47
CA LEU A 301 -21.08 -14.96 9.81
C LEU A 301 -20.21 -13.81 10.28
N ALA A 302 -19.58 -13.12 9.33
CA ALA A 302 -18.86 -11.87 9.58
C ALA A 302 -19.77 -10.70 9.21
N ASP A 303 -19.93 -9.73 10.11
CA ASP A 303 -20.84 -8.60 9.93
C ASP A 303 -20.54 -7.74 8.69
N THR A 304 -19.30 -7.77 8.19
CA THR A 304 -18.80 -6.88 7.12
C THR A 304 -18.62 -7.54 5.76
N ARG A 305 -18.87 -8.85 5.60
CA ARG A 305 -18.62 -9.55 4.33
C ARG A 305 -19.83 -10.37 3.90
N TRP A 306 -20.66 -9.82 3.03
CA TRP A 306 -21.81 -10.51 2.45
C TRP A 306 -21.43 -11.82 1.72
N LEU A 307 -20.24 -11.90 1.12
CA LEU A 307 -19.69 -13.14 0.54
C LEU A 307 -19.60 -14.28 1.57
N ALA A 308 -19.46 -13.97 2.86
CA ALA A 308 -19.42 -14.98 3.92
C ALA A 308 -20.81 -15.60 4.19
N LEU A 309 -21.92 -14.89 3.96
CA LEU A 309 -23.25 -15.43 4.21
C LEU A 309 -23.56 -16.60 3.27
N HIS A 310 -23.31 -16.45 1.97
CA HIS A 310 -23.50 -17.53 1.00
C HIS A 310 -22.69 -18.78 1.38
N GLN A 311 -21.41 -18.60 1.73
CA GLN A 311 -20.56 -19.71 2.18
C GLN A 311 -21.08 -20.36 3.47
N CYS A 312 -21.60 -19.58 4.41
CA CYS A 312 -22.22 -20.10 5.63
C CYS A 312 -23.49 -20.90 5.33
N VAL A 313 -24.36 -20.41 4.44
CA VAL A 313 -25.59 -21.10 4.03
C VAL A 313 -25.27 -22.43 3.37
N VAL A 314 -24.37 -22.44 2.37
CA VAL A 314 -23.91 -23.68 1.71
C VAL A 314 -23.31 -24.65 2.73
N ARG A 315 -22.46 -24.14 3.64
CA ARG A 315 -21.85 -24.97 4.70
C ARG A 315 -22.90 -25.58 5.64
N MET A 316 -23.93 -24.83 5.99
CA MET A 316 -25.01 -25.30 6.86
C MET A 316 -25.85 -26.37 6.18
N LEU A 317 -26.18 -26.20 4.90
CA LEU A 317 -26.89 -27.20 4.10
C LEU A 317 -26.07 -28.48 3.94
N ASP A 318 -24.79 -28.34 3.63
CA ASP A 318 -23.85 -29.45 3.49
C ASP A 318 -23.70 -30.30 4.76
N CYS A 319 -23.85 -29.67 5.94
CA CYS A 319 -23.71 -30.33 7.23
C CYS A 319 -25.08 -30.51 7.91
N TRP A 320 -26.21 -30.35 7.20
CA TRP A 320 -27.51 -30.25 7.86
C TRP A 320 -27.83 -31.52 8.65
N THR A 321 -27.58 -32.69 8.05
CA THR A 321 -27.82 -34.00 8.66
C THR A 321 -26.92 -34.22 9.86
N SER A 322 -25.61 -34.00 9.72
CA SER A 322 -24.66 -34.13 10.82
C SER A 322 -24.95 -33.16 11.96
N LEU A 323 -25.38 -31.93 11.67
CA LEU A 323 -25.80 -30.96 12.67
C LEU A 323 -27.06 -31.42 13.43
N GLN A 324 -28.06 -31.98 12.74
CA GLN A 324 -29.25 -32.54 13.41
C GLN A 324 -28.86 -33.64 14.40
N HIS A 325 -28.02 -34.60 13.98
CA HIS A 325 -27.54 -35.68 14.86
C HIS A 325 -26.66 -35.17 16.00
N PHE A 326 -25.78 -34.22 15.72
CA PHE A 326 -24.94 -33.59 16.73
C PHE A 326 -25.78 -32.91 17.82
N PHE A 327 -26.77 -32.11 17.44
CA PHE A 327 -27.61 -31.42 18.43
C PHE A 327 -28.60 -32.36 19.14
N LEU A 328 -29.00 -33.48 18.54
CA LEU A 328 -29.75 -34.54 19.25
C LEU A 328 -28.94 -35.10 20.43
N VAL A 329 -27.65 -35.38 20.22
CA VAL A 329 -26.75 -35.86 21.28
C VAL A 329 -26.44 -34.74 22.28
N ALA A 330 -26.08 -33.54 21.79
CA ALA A 330 -25.68 -32.42 22.63
C ALA A 330 -26.77 -31.97 23.60
N VAL A 331 -28.06 -32.05 23.21
CA VAL A 331 -29.19 -31.76 24.11
C VAL A 331 -29.22 -32.69 25.33
N GLN A 332 -28.89 -33.97 25.13
CA GLN A 332 -28.88 -34.96 26.22
C GLN A 332 -27.64 -34.81 27.12
N GLU A 333 -26.47 -34.56 26.51
CA GLU A 333 -25.19 -34.47 27.23
C GLU A 333 -24.97 -33.12 27.93
N ASP A 334 -25.16 -32.01 27.20
CA ASP A 334 -24.77 -30.68 27.69
C ASP A 334 -25.89 -30.01 28.51
N LYS A 335 -27.15 -30.45 28.33
CA LYS A 335 -28.36 -29.90 28.99
C LYS A 335 -28.49 -28.37 28.87
N LEU A 336 -27.90 -27.78 27.84
CA LEU A 336 -27.95 -26.34 27.58
C LEU A 336 -29.24 -25.97 26.84
N LYS A 337 -29.93 -24.93 27.32
CA LYS A 337 -31.12 -24.38 26.64
C LYS A 337 -30.83 -23.93 25.20
N SER A 338 -29.61 -23.46 24.93
CA SER A 338 -29.18 -23.06 23.59
C SER A 338 -29.12 -24.25 22.63
N GLY A 339 -28.67 -25.43 23.07
CA GLY A 339 -28.66 -26.64 22.26
C GLY A 339 -30.07 -27.09 21.87
N GLN A 340 -31.03 -27.01 22.81
CA GLN A 340 -32.43 -27.34 22.54
C GLN A 340 -33.07 -26.39 21.53
N SER A 341 -32.83 -25.08 21.67
CA SER A 341 -33.34 -24.08 20.73
C SER A 341 -32.81 -24.33 19.32
N ILE A 342 -31.50 -24.57 19.19
CA ILE A 342 -30.85 -24.84 17.90
C ILE A 342 -31.41 -26.13 17.26
N LEU A 343 -31.62 -27.19 18.05
CA LEU A 343 -32.19 -28.43 17.55
C LEU A 343 -33.62 -28.22 17.01
N ASN A 344 -34.44 -27.45 17.72
CA ASN A 344 -35.80 -27.13 17.29
C ASN A 344 -35.78 -26.36 15.97
N ASP A 345 -34.86 -25.40 15.82
CA ASP A 345 -34.70 -24.61 14.61
C ASP A 345 -34.18 -25.44 13.42
N LEU A 346 -33.26 -26.40 13.65
CA LEU A 346 -32.78 -27.35 12.64
C LEU A 346 -33.87 -28.33 12.16
N ASN A 347 -34.85 -28.62 13.02
CA ASN A 347 -36.00 -29.46 12.68
C ASN A 347 -37.17 -28.67 12.09
N ASN A 348 -37.09 -27.34 12.07
CA ASN A 348 -38.12 -26.49 11.49
C ASN A 348 -38.00 -26.47 9.96
N THR A 349 -38.93 -27.11 9.28
CA THR A 349 -38.96 -27.21 7.81
C THR A 349 -39.03 -25.84 7.14
N ILE A 350 -39.73 -24.86 7.75
CA ILE A 350 -39.85 -23.51 7.20
C ILE A 350 -38.49 -22.81 7.21
N ILE A 351 -37.74 -22.92 8.32
CA ILE A 351 -36.38 -22.36 8.40
C ILE A 351 -35.49 -23.01 7.35
N LYS A 352 -35.54 -24.34 7.21
CA LYS A 352 -34.78 -25.07 6.19
C LYS A 352 -35.09 -24.61 4.77
N CYS A 353 -36.35 -24.33 4.44
CA CYS A 353 -36.73 -23.79 3.13
C CYS A 353 -36.02 -22.47 2.81
N TYR A 354 -35.84 -21.58 3.79
CA TYR A 354 -35.13 -20.30 3.59
C TYR A 354 -33.63 -20.45 3.30
N PHE A 355 -33.02 -21.61 3.56
CA PHE A 355 -31.63 -21.87 3.17
C PHE A 355 -31.52 -22.30 1.71
N PHE A 356 -32.59 -22.80 1.09
CA PHE A 356 -32.63 -23.20 -0.32
C PHE A 356 -33.04 -22.08 -1.28
N SER A 357 -33.66 -21.02 -0.76
CA SER A 357 -34.01 -19.78 -1.48
C SER A 357 -32.83 -18.82 -1.54
#